data_AF-A0A165YXR3-F1
#
_entry.id   AF-A0A165YXR3-F1
#
_cell.length_a   1.000
_cell.length_b   1.000
_cell.length_c   1.000
_cell.angle_alpha   90.00
_cell.angle_beta   90.00
_cell.angle_gamma   90.00
#
_symmetry.space_group_name_H-M   'P 1'
#
loop_
_entity.id
_entity.type
_entity.pdbx_description
1 polymer ?
#
loop_
_entity_poly.entity_id
_entity_poly.type
_entity_poly.pdbx_seq_one_letter_code
_entity_poly.pdbx_strand_id
1 'polypeptide(L)'
;MEGLMETLNQCSECGLCGTTLTSPCGTCKRKVHEENGTLDATSLSAQNQRRHQINSRLTRGGLAVAPGLATPFKELVNLRANNAGSSNFFTVFVEVRRSSAPASVDKILGKTCVPRSESTTFLALRAMLVEELNPKWTRNHTYDLRVDEVEIRARGNITLAGDVDFDTLRKFIFNPPLV
;
A
#
# COMPACT_ATOMS: atom_id res chain seq x y z
N MET A 1 24.60 -17.18 25.88
CA MET A 1 23.99 -16.34 24.83
C MET A 1 24.86 -15.10 24.66
N GLU A 2 26.04 -15.26 24.08
CA GLU A 2 27.06 -14.19 23.94
C GLU A 2 27.60 -14.20 22.51
N GLY A 3 26.80 -13.77 21.51
CA GLY A 3 27.27 -13.84 20.12
C GLY A 3 26.51 -13.05 19.07
N LEU A 4 25.58 -12.15 19.45
CA LEU A 4 24.83 -11.32 18.49
C LEU A 4 25.13 -9.81 18.60
N MET A 5 25.94 -9.39 19.58
CA MET A 5 26.34 -7.98 19.72
C MET A 5 27.56 -7.60 18.87
N GLU A 6 28.30 -8.55 18.32
CA GLU A 6 29.54 -8.26 17.56
C GLU A 6 29.31 -7.87 16.08
N THR A 7 28.06 -7.85 15.58
CA THR A 7 27.80 -7.61 14.14
C THR A 7 26.91 -6.39 13.85
N LEU A 8 26.61 -5.56 14.85
CA LEU A 8 25.81 -4.35 14.66
C LEU A 8 26.72 -3.13 14.61
N ASN A 9 26.82 -2.50 13.44
CA ASN A 9 27.51 -1.22 13.30
C ASN A 9 26.62 -0.11 13.87
N GLN A 10 27.19 0.73 14.74
CA GLN A 10 26.50 1.88 15.34
C GLN A 10 26.97 3.19 14.72
N CYS A 11 26.02 4.08 14.42
CA CYS A 11 26.30 5.44 13.99
C CYS A 11 26.86 6.24 15.16
N SER A 12 28.05 6.82 15.04
CA SER A 12 28.66 7.66 16.07
C SER A 12 27.89 8.95 16.36
N GLU A 13 27.15 9.46 15.37
CA GLU A 13 26.43 10.73 15.49
C GLU A 13 25.00 10.63 16.04
N CYS A 14 24.25 9.57 15.70
CA CYS A 14 22.84 9.44 16.12
C CYS A 14 22.52 8.16 16.88
N GLY A 15 23.51 7.30 17.13
CA GLY A 15 23.35 6.08 17.91
C GLY A 15 22.54 4.97 17.24
N LEU A 16 22.08 5.14 16.00
CA LEU A 16 21.39 4.08 15.24
C LEU A 16 22.31 2.88 15.01
N CYS A 17 21.81 1.68 15.32
CA CYS A 17 22.54 0.42 15.12
C CYS A 17 21.93 -0.39 13.97
N GLY A 18 22.77 -1.04 13.15
CA GLY A 18 22.31 -1.95 12.11
C GLY A 18 23.46 -2.72 11.45
N THR A 19 23.14 -3.87 10.86
CA THR A 19 24.15 -4.72 10.20
C THR A 19 24.74 -4.08 8.94
N THR A 20 23.96 -3.25 8.24
CA THR A 20 24.38 -2.54 7.01
C THR A 20 24.62 -1.06 7.24
N LEU A 21 24.69 -0.62 8.50
CA LEU A 21 24.76 0.79 8.83
C LEU A 21 26.22 1.28 8.73
N THR A 22 26.45 2.32 7.95
CA THR A 22 27.75 3.01 7.88
C THR A 22 27.78 4.17 8.86
N SER A 23 28.93 4.49 9.46
CA SER A 23 29.09 5.71 10.27
C SER A 23 29.89 6.78 9.51
N PRO A 24 29.35 7.99 9.28
CA PRO A 24 28.02 8.46 9.64
C PRO A 24 26.91 7.84 8.79
N CYS A 25 25.73 7.65 9.38
CA CYS A 25 24.60 7.02 8.71
C CYS A 25 24.00 7.94 7.65
N GLY A 26 23.23 7.36 6.70
CA GLY A 26 22.61 8.14 5.63
C GLY A 26 21.70 9.27 6.13
N THR A 27 21.10 9.12 7.31
CA THR A 27 20.26 10.16 7.93
C THR A 27 21.12 11.32 8.46
N CYS A 28 22.20 11.01 9.17
CA CYS A 28 23.18 12.01 9.61
C CYS A 28 23.80 12.77 8.44
N LYS A 29 24.19 12.05 7.38
CA LYS A 29 24.70 12.66 6.15
C LYS A 29 23.68 13.61 5.50
N ARG A 30 22.38 13.25 5.49
CA ARG A 30 21.32 14.13 4.98
C ARG A 30 21.13 15.37 5.86
N LYS A 31 21.12 15.20 7.18
CA LYS A 31 20.97 16.31 8.13
C LYS A 31 22.12 17.32 8.02
N VAL A 32 23.36 16.85 7.95
CA VAL A 32 24.54 17.70 7.71
C VAL A 32 24.44 18.43 6.38
N HIS A 33 23.85 17.79 5.36
CA HIS A 33 23.68 18.36 4.02
C HIS A 33 22.48 19.34 3.92
N GLU A 34 21.51 19.24 4.83
CA GLU A 34 20.44 20.23 5.02
C GLU A 34 20.95 21.45 5.80
N GLU A 35 21.80 21.23 6.82
CA GLU A 35 22.34 22.29 7.67
C GLU A 35 23.46 23.09 7.00
N ASN A 36 24.34 22.43 6.21
CA ASN A 36 25.48 23.08 5.55
C ASN A 36 25.26 23.36 4.05
N GLY A 37 24.09 23.01 3.51
CA GLY A 37 23.81 23.03 2.08
C GLY A 37 24.59 21.97 1.28
N THR A 38 24.26 21.84 -0.01
CA THR A 38 25.00 21.01 -0.99
C THR A 38 26.43 21.52 -1.13
N LEU A 39 27.38 20.98 -0.36
CA LEU A 39 28.81 21.30 -0.51
C LEU A 39 29.47 20.60 -1.71
N ASP A 40 28.81 19.59 -2.29
CA ASP A 40 29.40 18.77 -3.34
C ASP A 40 28.75 19.04 -4.70
N ALA A 41 29.52 19.65 -5.61
CA ALA A 41 29.12 19.93 -6.98
C ALA A 41 28.70 18.67 -7.74
N THR A 42 29.21 17.49 -7.36
CA THR A 42 28.82 16.21 -7.96
C THR A 42 27.46 15.71 -7.45
N SER A 43 27.12 15.99 -6.19
CA SER A 43 25.80 15.69 -5.62
C SER A 43 24.72 16.58 -6.25
N LEU A 44 25.01 17.88 -6.41
CA LEU A 44 24.12 18.83 -7.07
C LEU A 44 23.93 18.50 -8.55
N SER A 45 25.00 18.11 -9.26
CA SER A 45 24.89 17.70 -10.67
C SER A 45 24.07 16.40 -10.81
N ALA A 46 24.26 15.41 -9.93
CA ALA A 46 23.47 14.19 -9.92
C ALA A 46 22.00 14.42 -9.56
N GLN A 47 21.70 15.39 -8.68
CA GLN A 47 20.34 15.81 -8.35
C GLN A 47 19.68 16.52 -9.55
N ASN A 48 20.39 17.44 -10.18
CA ASN A 48 19.92 18.14 -11.37
C ASN A 48 19.72 17.19 -12.56
N GLN A 49 20.59 16.21 -12.74
CA GLN A 49 20.47 15.20 -13.79
C GLN A 49 19.25 14.29 -13.54
N ARG A 50 19.00 13.88 -12.30
CA ARG A 50 17.75 13.18 -11.92
C ARG A 50 16.51 14.04 -12.18
N ARG A 51 16.54 15.31 -11.81
CA ARG A 51 15.44 16.26 -12.05
C ARG A 51 15.19 16.46 -13.55
N HIS A 52 16.23 16.56 -14.36
CA HIS A 52 16.12 16.64 -15.82
C HIS A 52 15.58 15.35 -16.45
N GLN A 53 15.95 14.17 -15.94
CA GLN A 53 15.38 12.90 -16.39
C GLN A 53 13.88 12.80 -16.09
N ILE A 54 13.43 13.30 -14.93
CA ILE A 54 12.01 13.33 -14.58
C ILE A 54 11.25 14.33 -15.48
N ASN A 55 11.78 15.55 -15.63
CA ASN A 55 11.16 16.55 -16.50
C ASN A 55 11.13 16.11 -17.97
N SER A 56 12.17 15.45 -18.45
CA SER A 56 12.18 14.89 -19.81
C SER A 56 11.19 13.74 -19.98
N ARG A 57 10.95 12.91 -18.96
CA ARG A 57 9.87 11.91 -19.00
C ARG A 57 8.47 12.54 -19.01
N LEU A 58 8.25 13.61 -18.25
CA LEU A 58 6.99 14.36 -18.25
C LEU A 58 6.72 15.04 -19.61
N THR A 59 7.76 15.46 -20.32
CA THR A 59 7.64 16.17 -21.60
C THR A 59 7.71 15.28 -22.83
N ARG A 60 8.29 14.08 -22.74
CA ARG A 60 8.57 13.22 -23.91
C ARG A 60 7.66 12.00 -24.02
N GLY A 61 6.62 11.89 -23.20
CA GLY A 61 5.84 10.64 -23.05
C GLY A 61 4.33 10.77 -23.01
N GLY A 62 3.76 11.89 -23.46
CA GLY A 62 2.33 11.98 -23.72
C GLY A 62 2.12 12.86 -24.93
N LEU A 63 1.63 12.29 -26.03
CA LEU A 63 0.66 13.03 -26.83
C LEU A 63 -0.29 13.64 -25.79
N ALA A 64 -0.38 14.96 -25.75
CA ALA A 64 -1.46 15.60 -25.01
C ALA A 64 -2.74 15.03 -25.62
N VAL A 65 -3.27 13.98 -25.01
CA VAL A 65 -4.62 13.52 -25.27
C VAL A 65 -5.41 14.73 -24.83
N ALA A 66 -5.86 15.52 -25.80
CA ALA A 66 -6.81 16.57 -25.55
C ALA A 66 -7.88 15.94 -24.64
N PRO A 67 -8.24 16.57 -23.51
CA PRO A 67 -9.33 16.05 -22.69
C PRO A 67 -10.47 15.77 -23.66
N GLY A 68 -10.81 14.48 -23.82
CA GLY A 68 -11.83 14.08 -24.78
C GLY A 68 -13.10 14.87 -24.50
N LEU A 69 -13.93 15.06 -25.54
CA LEU A 69 -15.23 15.70 -25.38
C LEU A 69 -15.91 15.17 -24.11
N ALA A 70 -16.18 16.08 -23.17
CA ALA A 70 -16.80 15.72 -21.90
C ALA A 70 -18.11 14.99 -22.22
N THR A 71 -18.20 13.72 -21.83
CA THR A 71 -19.39 12.90 -22.06
C THR A 71 -20.58 13.62 -21.44
N PRO A 72 -21.61 14.00 -22.22
CA PRO A 72 -22.79 14.67 -21.70
C PRO A 72 -23.38 13.91 -20.52
N PHE A 73 -23.83 14.62 -19.49
CA PHE A 73 -24.32 14.01 -18.26
C PHE A 73 -25.37 12.91 -18.48
N LYS A 74 -26.27 13.11 -19.46
CA LYS A 74 -27.29 12.12 -19.86
C LYS A 74 -26.68 10.82 -20.39
N GLU A 75 -25.57 10.91 -21.12
CA GLU A 75 -24.85 9.76 -21.64
C GLU A 75 -24.07 9.04 -20.54
N LEU A 76 -23.54 9.76 -19.54
CA LEU A 76 -22.99 9.16 -18.32
C LEU A 76 -24.05 8.41 -17.50
N VAL A 77 -25.27 8.97 -17.38
CA VAL A 77 -26.39 8.28 -16.73
C VAL A 77 -26.78 7.02 -17.49
N ASN A 78 -26.83 7.08 -18.83
CA ASN A 78 -27.12 5.93 -19.67
C ASN A 78 -26.02 4.87 -19.62
N LEU A 79 -24.74 5.24 -19.55
CA LEU A 79 -23.63 4.31 -19.36
C LEU A 79 -23.70 3.64 -17.99
N ARG A 80 -24.08 4.37 -16.94
CA ARG A 80 -24.32 3.80 -15.60
C ARG A 80 -25.53 2.88 -15.58
N ALA A 81 -26.61 3.25 -16.27
CA ALA A 81 -27.83 2.46 -16.37
C ALA A 81 -27.65 1.20 -17.23
N ASN A 82 -26.92 1.30 -18.34
CA ASN A 82 -26.63 0.16 -19.23
C ASN A 82 -25.59 -0.80 -18.63
N ASN A 83 -24.65 -0.29 -17.81
CA ASN A 83 -23.76 -1.16 -17.03
C ASN A 83 -24.44 -1.82 -15.84
N ALA A 84 -25.68 -1.45 -15.46
CA ALA A 84 -26.42 -2.13 -14.40
C ALA A 84 -26.77 -3.60 -14.74
N GLY A 85 -26.65 -3.99 -16.02
CA GLY A 85 -26.75 -5.38 -16.48
C GLY A 85 -25.42 -6.07 -16.76
N SER A 86 -24.29 -5.36 -16.70
CA SER A 86 -22.97 -5.98 -16.79
C SER A 86 -22.55 -6.37 -15.39
N SER A 87 -22.03 -7.58 -15.23
CA SER A 87 -21.60 -8.17 -13.96
C SER A 87 -21.13 -7.13 -12.93
N ASN A 88 -21.96 -6.88 -11.91
CA ASN A 88 -21.73 -5.97 -10.79
C ASN A 88 -20.55 -6.48 -9.94
N PHE A 89 -19.33 -6.05 -10.26
CA PHE A 89 -18.10 -6.43 -9.56
C PHE A 89 -17.37 -5.18 -9.05
N PHE A 90 -16.88 -5.25 -7.81
CA PHE A 90 -15.91 -4.30 -7.28
C PHE A 90 -14.50 -4.89 -7.36
N THR A 91 -13.52 -4.04 -7.68
CA THR A 91 -12.11 -4.39 -7.53
C THR A 91 -11.68 -4.18 -6.08
N VAL A 92 -11.39 -5.26 -5.38
CA VAL A 92 -10.95 -5.23 -3.98
C VAL A 92 -9.44 -5.24 -3.94
N PHE A 93 -8.85 -4.17 -3.40
CA PHE A 93 -7.42 -4.06 -3.14
C PHE A 93 -7.13 -4.43 -1.69
N VAL A 94 -6.24 -5.38 -1.47
CA VAL A 94 -5.94 -5.93 -0.14
C VAL A 94 -4.46 -5.84 0.14
N GLU A 95 -4.13 -5.40 1.35
CA GLU A 95 -2.78 -5.43 1.90
C GLU A 95 -2.76 -6.31 3.15
N VAL A 96 -1.97 -7.38 3.12
CA VAL A 96 -1.78 -8.25 4.27
C VAL A 96 -0.70 -7.66 5.15
N ARG A 97 -1.01 -7.54 6.45
CA ARG A 97 -0.13 -6.93 7.45
C ARG A 97 -0.11 -7.81 8.69
N ARG A 98 1.03 -7.84 9.40
CA ARG A 98 1.12 -8.46 10.72
C ARG A 98 0.68 -7.42 11.73
N SER A 99 -0.56 -7.50 12.21
CA SER A 99 -1.06 -6.56 13.22
C SER A 99 -0.92 -7.16 14.62
N SER A 100 -0.13 -6.51 15.47
CA SER A 100 -0.17 -6.74 16.92
C SER A 100 -0.20 -5.44 17.74
N ALA A 101 -0.26 -4.27 17.11
CA ALA A 101 -0.33 -2.99 17.81
C ALA A 101 -1.20 -1.95 17.07
N PRO A 102 -2.05 -1.17 17.76
CA PRO A 102 -2.65 0.01 17.20
C PRO A 102 -1.55 1.05 16.90
N ALA A 103 -1.59 1.67 15.72
CA ALA A 103 -0.64 2.68 15.22
C ALA A 103 0.76 2.21 14.73
N SER A 104 1.07 0.91 14.67
CA SER A 104 2.27 0.47 13.95
C SER A 104 2.07 0.54 12.44
N VAL A 105 3.01 1.17 11.72
CA VAL A 105 3.10 1.05 10.26
C VAL A 105 3.62 -0.35 9.97
N ASP A 106 2.70 -1.32 9.97
CA ASP A 106 3.06 -2.72 9.80
C ASP A 106 3.72 -2.95 8.44
N LYS A 107 4.76 -3.80 8.44
CA LYS A 107 5.37 -4.30 7.22
C LYS A 107 4.30 -5.00 6.39
N ILE A 108 4.13 -4.56 5.15
CA ILE A 108 3.24 -5.22 4.20
C ILE A 108 3.86 -6.57 3.85
N LEU A 109 3.14 -7.65 4.15
CA LEU A 109 3.55 -9.03 3.89
C LEU A 109 3.08 -9.53 2.52
N GLY A 110 2.01 -8.94 2.00
CA GLY A 110 1.49 -9.26 0.68
C GLY A 110 0.48 -8.22 0.19
N LYS A 111 0.28 -8.19 -1.13
CA LYS A 111 -0.78 -7.42 -1.77
C LYS A 111 -1.53 -8.32 -2.75
N THR A 112 -2.84 -8.11 -2.85
CA THR A 112 -3.62 -8.66 -3.95
C THR A 112 -4.67 -7.67 -4.43
N CYS A 113 -5.15 -7.88 -5.65
CA CYS A 113 -6.14 -7.07 -6.31
C CYS A 113 -7.03 -8.02 -7.10
N VAL A 114 -8.29 -8.17 -6.67
CA VAL A 114 -9.21 -9.13 -7.27
C VAL A 114 -10.59 -8.56 -7.48
N PRO A 115 -11.22 -8.81 -8.64
CA PRO A 115 -12.62 -8.47 -8.85
C PRO A 115 -13.49 -9.41 -8.01
N ARG A 116 -14.43 -8.84 -7.25
CA ARG A 116 -15.39 -9.58 -6.44
C ARG A 116 -16.79 -9.05 -6.70
N SER A 117 -17.79 -9.93 -6.69
CA SER A 117 -19.17 -9.52 -6.93
C SER A 117 -19.63 -8.55 -5.83
N GLU A 118 -20.41 -7.54 -6.21
CA GLU A 118 -21.03 -6.58 -5.29
C GLU A 118 -21.86 -7.22 -4.17
N SER A 119 -22.45 -8.40 -4.43
CA SER A 119 -23.24 -9.17 -3.47
C SER A 119 -22.39 -10.01 -2.51
N THR A 120 -21.06 -10.00 -2.66
CA THR A 120 -20.15 -10.72 -1.77
C THR A 120 -20.21 -10.10 -0.37
N THR A 121 -20.47 -10.91 0.65
CA THR A 121 -20.41 -10.50 2.06
C THR A 121 -18.96 -10.38 2.55
N PHE A 122 -18.67 -9.55 3.55
CA PHE A 122 -17.33 -9.48 4.15
C PHE A 122 -16.85 -10.82 4.72
N LEU A 123 -17.75 -11.63 5.28
CA LEU A 123 -17.43 -12.98 5.75
C LEU A 123 -16.90 -13.87 4.60
N ALA A 124 -17.65 -13.94 3.50
CA ALA A 124 -17.24 -14.67 2.30
C ALA A 124 -15.95 -14.08 1.70
N LEU A 125 -15.82 -12.76 1.68
CA LEU A 125 -14.63 -12.08 1.20
C LEU A 125 -13.39 -12.49 2.01
N ARG A 126 -13.50 -12.55 3.34
CA ARG A 126 -12.41 -12.99 4.23
C ARG A 126 -11.93 -14.38 3.86
N ALA A 127 -12.85 -15.34 3.76
CA ALA A 127 -12.52 -16.72 3.40
C ALA A 127 -11.82 -16.80 2.03
N MET A 128 -12.37 -16.13 1.02
CA MET A 128 -11.81 -16.13 -0.33
C MET A 128 -10.42 -15.47 -0.39
N LEU A 129 -10.18 -14.41 0.39
CA LEU A 129 -8.88 -13.76 0.44
C LEU A 129 -7.83 -14.64 1.11
N VAL A 130 -8.18 -15.33 2.20
CA VAL A 130 -7.27 -16.26 2.89
C VAL A 130 -6.82 -17.38 1.95
N GLU A 131 -7.76 -18.01 1.23
CA GLU A 131 -7.46 -19.04 0.24
C GLU A 131 -6.51 -18.55 -0.86
N GLU A 132 -6.71 -17.33 -1.34
CA GLU A 132 -5.88 -16.72 -2.39
C GLU A 132 -4.47 -16.32 -1.88
N LEU A 133 -4.36 -15.99 -0.59
CA LEU A 133 -3.12 -15.54 0.03
C LEU A 133 -2.24 -16.70 0.50
N ASN A 134 -2.82 -17.82 0.91
CA ASN A 134 -2.08 -18.97 1.44
C ASN A 134 -0.96 -19.48 0.53
N PRO A 135 -1.14 -19.63 -0.80
CA PRO A 135 -0.05 -20.03 -1.71
C PRO A 135 1.13 -19.05 -1.77
N LYS A 136 0.91 -17.78 -1.42
CA LYS A 136 1.94 -16.73 -1.35
C LYS A 136 2.56 -16.68 0.05
N TRP A 137 1.75 -16.92 1.06
CA TRP A 137 2.11 -16.90 2.48
C TRP A 137 3.06 -18.05 2.84
N THR A 138 2.73 -19.28 2.46
CA THR A 138 3.51 -20.49 2.81
C THR A 138 4.91 -20.52 2.21
N ARG A 139 5.23 -19.62 1.26
CA ARG A 139 6.59 -19.45 0.76
C ARG A 139 7.57 -18.93 1.83
N ASN A 140 7.06 -18.15 2.78
CA ASN A 140 7.86 -17.47 3.80
C ASN A 140 7.43 -17.83 5.24
N HIS A 141 6.41 -18.68 5.38
CA HIS A 141 5.78 -19.02 6.66
C HIS A 141 5.44 -20.51 6.71
N THR A 142 5.53 -21.11 7.90
CA THR A 142 5.44 -22.57 8.08
C THR A 142 4.03 -23.13 8.08
N TYR A 143 3.02 -22.29 8.29
CA TYR A 143 1.62 -22.69 8.45
C TYR A 143 0.71 -21.79 7.62
N ASP A 144 -0.41 -22.34 7.16
CA ASP A 144 -1.47 -21.59 6.47
C ASP A 144 -2.14 -20.58 7.39
N LEU A 145 -2.60 -19.46 6.83
CA LEU A 145 -3.50 -18.54 7.50
C LEU A 145 -4.86 -19.20 7.66
N ARG A 146 -5.43 -19.09 8.85
CA ARG A 146 -6.80 -19.54 9.14
C ARG A 146 -7.76 -18.35 9.16
N VAL A 147 -9.00 -18.59 8.73
CA VAL A 147 -10.02 -17.52 8.63
C VAL A 147 -10.35 -16.90 9.99
N ASP A 148 -10.29 -17.69 11.07
CA ASP A 148 -10.50 -17.28 12.46
C ASP A 148 -9.34 -16.47 13.05
N GLU A 149 -8.16 -16.49 12.41
CA GLU A 149 -6.98 -15.73 12.83
C GLU A 149 -6.81 -14.41 12.06
N VAL A 150 -7.70 -14.12 11.10
CA VAL A 150 -7.61 -12.97 10.21
C VAL A 150 -8.79 -12.03 10.41
N GLU A 151 -8.49 -10.74 10.48
CA GLU A 151 -9.49 -9.66 10.58
C GLU A 151 -9.40 -8.79 9.32
N ILE A 152 -10.55 -8.45 8.73
CA ILE A 152 -10.61 -7.44 7.67
C ILE A 152 -10.71 -6.07 8.32
N ARG A 153 -9.84 -5.15 7.90
CA ARG A 153 -9.84 -3.75 8.33
C ARG A 153 -9.97 -2.81 7.15
N ALA A 154 -10.60 -1.67 7.37
CA ALA A 154 -10.64 -0.60 6.38
C ALA A 154 -9.26 0.06 6.23
N ARG A 155 -9.13 0.84 5.16
CA ARG A 155 -7.91 1.62 4.88
C ARG A 155 -7.55 2.47 6.09
N GLY A 156 -6.26 2.48 6.45
CA GLY A 156 -5.78 3.17 7.66
C GLY A 156 -5.81 2.30 8.91
N ASN A 157 -5.97 0.97 8.77
CA ASN A 157 -6.00 0.02 9.89
C ASN A 157 -7.20 0.25 10.84
N ILE A 158 -8.32 0.70 10.27
CA ILE A 158 -9.55 0.96 11.02
C ILE A 158 -10.30 -0.36 11.17
N THR A 159 -10.55 -0.77 12.41
CA THR A 159 -11.39 -1.93 12.73
C THR A 159 -12.82 -1.69 12.26
N LEU A 160 -13.38 -2.67 11.57
CA LEU A 160 -14.77 -2.65 11.13
C LEU A 160 -15.69 -3.05 12.30
N ALA A 161 -16.93 -2.55 12.30
CA ALA A 161 -17.92 -2.97 13.28
C ALA A 161 -18.22 -4.48 13.16
N GLY A 162 -18.54 -5.14 14.28
CA GLY A 162 -18.67 -6.61 14.33
C GLY A 162 -19.83 -7.19 13.49
N ASP A 163 -20.81 -6.39 13.14
CA ASP A 163 -21.95 -6.76 12.27
C ASP A 163 -21.63 -6.68 10.78
N VAL A 164 -20.49 -6.07 10.39
CA VAL A 164 -20.08 -5.87 9.00
C VAL A 164 -19.82 -7.18 8.26
N ASP A 165 -19.51 -8.27 8.97
CA ASP A 165 -19.27 -9.59 8.37
C ASP A 165 -20.43 -10.06 7.47
N PHE A 166 -21.67 -9.68 7.81
CA PHE A 166 -22.88 -10.03 7.05
C PHE A 166 -23.24 -9.01 5.97
N ASP A 167 -22.59 -7.84 5.97
CA ASP A 167 -22.84 -6.81 4.97
C ASP A 167 -22.18 -7.16 3.64
N THR A 168 -22.87 -6.83 2.56
CA THR A 168 -22.31 -6.97 1.21
C THR A 168 -21.34 -5.84 0.92
N LEU A 169 -20.38 -6.08 0.03
CA LEU A 169 -19.47 -5.05 -0.48
C LEU A 169 -20.23 -3.80 -0.97
N ARG A 170 -21.38 -4.01 -1.63
CA ARG A 170 -22.28 -2.93 -2.06
C ARG A 170 -22.81 -2.13 -0.89
N LYS A 171 -23.35 -2.79 0.13
CA LYS A 171 -23.91 -2.11 1.31
C LYS A 171 -22.83 -1.27 2.00
N PHE A 172 -21.64 -1.81 2.18
CA PHE A 172 -20.54 -1.11 2.82
C PHE A 172 -20.05 0.12 2.05
N ILE A 173 -19.96 0.06 0.72
CA ILE A 173 -19.49 1.20 -0.09
C ILE A 173 -20.49 2.36 -0.10
N PHE A 174 -21.78 2.05 -0.18
CA PHE A 174 -22.83 3.07 -0.30
C PHE A 174 -23.43 3.50 1.04
N ASN A 175 -23.25 2.71 2.10
CA ASN A 175 -23.71 3.02 3.43
C ASN A 175 -22.69 2.47 4.46
N PRO A 176 -21.49 3.06 4.51
CA PRO A 176 -20.47 2.60 5.44
C PRO A 176 -20.99 2.79 6.88
N PRO A 177 -20.86 1.77 7.74
CA PRO A 177 -21.16 1.95 9.16
C PRO A 177 -20.24 3.04 9.68
N LEU A 178 -20.84 4.13 10.16
CA LEU A 178 -20.12 5.22 10.80
C LEU A 178 -19.45 4.65 12.04
N VAL A 179 -18.10 4.68 12.06
CA VAL A 179 -17.28 4.33 13.23
C VAL A 179 -17.45 5.40 14.29
#